data_AF-A0A7C1RDW3-F1
#
_entry.id   AF-A0A7C1RDW3-F1
#
_cell.length_a   1.000
_cell.length_b   1.000
_cell.length_c   1.000
_cell.angle_alpha   90.00
_cell.angle_beta   90.00
_cell.angle_gamma   90.00
#
_symmetry.space_group_name_H-M   'P 1'
#
loop_
_entity.id
_entity.type
_entity.pdbx_description
1 polymer ?
#
loop_
_entity_poly.entity_id
_entity_poly.type
_entity_poly.pdbx_seq_one_letter_code
_entity_poly.pdbx_strand_id
1 'polypeptide(L)' 'MKEIKSKRYGLIHYHAQCTKCNWECAILTDETKRPQDVRNKVYSHVRKTGHSVHLEGGTSTNYSINQS' A
#
# COMPACT_ATOMS: atom_id res chain seq x y z
N MET A 1 -23.34 -21.82 18.20
CA MET A 1 -21.99 -21.25 17.97
C MET A 1 -22.16 -19.92 17.27
N LYS A 2 -21.35 -18.90 17.63
CA LYS A 2 -21.37 -17.61 16.92
C LYS A 2 -20.60 -17.77 15.60
N GLU A 3 -21.22 -17.39 14.48
CA GLU A 3 -20.57 -17.41 13.16
C GLU A 3 -19.67 -16.19 12.99
N ILE A 4 -18.43 -16.41 12.55
CA ILE A 4 -17.47 -15.34 12.23
C ILE A 4 -17.51 -15.10 10.72
N LYS A 5 -17.72 -13.85 10.30
CA LYS A 5 -17.52 -13.39 8.92
C LYS A 5 -16.21 -12.63 8.81
N SER A 6 -15.48 -12.88 7.73
CA SER A 6 -14.26 -12.15 7.39
C SER A 6 -14.40 -11.43 6.05
N LYS A 7 -13.97 -10.18 5.97
CA LYS A 7 -13.86 -9.42 4.71
C LYS A 7 -12.42 -8.99 4.49
N ARG A 8 -11.81 -9.48 3.41
CA ARG A 8 -10.43 -9.16 3.01
C ARG A 8 -10.43 -7.97 2.07
N TYR A 9 -9.62 -6.95 2.36
CA TYR A 9 -9.57 -5.69 1.61
C TYR A 9 -8.37 -5.58 0.64
N GLY A 10 -7.67 -6.69 0.37
CA GLY A 10 -6.50 -6.68 -0.51
C GLY A 10 -5.40 -5.73 0.00
N LEU A 11 -4.60 -5.16 -0.89
CA LEU A 11 -3.60 -4.14 -0.56
C LEU A 11 -4.30 -2.80 -0.31
N ILE A 12 -4.21 -2.31 0.92
CA ILE A 12 -4.86 -1.08 1.39
C ILE A 12 -3.88 0.06 1.66
N HIS A 13 -2.57 -0.19 1.57
CA HIS A 13 -1.59 0.88 1.66
C HIS A 13 -0.38 0.55 0.80
N TYR A 14 0.21 1.59 0.23
CA TYR A 14 1.54 1.59 -0.36
C TYR A 14 2.23 2.87 0.08
N HIS A 15 3.42 2.75 0.65
CA HIS A 15 4.26 3.87 1.04
C HIS A 15 5.68 3.61 0.54
N ALA A 16 6.16 4.49 -0.33
CA ALA A 16 7.51 4.45 -0.87
C ALA A 16 8.32 5.61 -0.31
N GLN A 17 9.55 5.34 0.14
CA GLN A 17 10.46 6.37 0.64
C GLN A 17 11.87 6.12 0.11
N CYS A 18 12.51 7.17 -0.41
CA CYS A 18 13.91 7.11 -0.81
C CYS A 18 14.82 7.13 0.41
N THR A 19 15.86 6.28 0.42
CA THR A 19 16.78 6.19 1.56
C THR A 19 17.89 7.25 1.54
N LYS A 20 17.98 8.03 0.45
CA LYS A 20 19.05 9.00 0.20
C LYS A 20 18.56 10.43 -0.03
N CYS A 21 17.26 10.66 -0.14
CA CYS A 21 16.68 12.00 -0.27
C CYS A 21 15.23 12.04 0.22
N ASN A 22 14.64 13.23 0.29
CA ASN A 22 13.29 13.48 0.80
C ASN A 22 12.16 13.10 -0.19
N TRP A 23 12.43 12.15 -1.09
CA TRP A 23 11.41 11.68 -2.01
C TRP A 23 10.52 10.62 -1.35
N GLU A 24 9.21 10.82 -1.44
CA GLU A 24 8.21 9.90 -0.93
C GLU A 24 7.01 9.78 -1.89
N CYS A 25 6.30 8.65 -1.83
CA CYS A 25 5.09 8.42 -2.61
C CYS A 25 4.17 7.43 -1.90
N ALA A 26 2.94 7.86 -1.60
CA ALA A 26 1.93 7.02 -0.94
C ALA A 26 0.63 6.88 -1.75
N ILE A 27 -0.14 5.83 -1.47
CA ILE A 27 -1.56 5.71 -1.83
C ILE A 27 -2.35 5.54 -0.54
N LEU A 28 -3.26 6.48 -0.28
CA LEU A 28 -4.32 6.35 0.70
C LEU A 28 -5.59 5.92 -0.03
N THR A 29 -6.30 4.96 0.55
CA THR A 29 -7.28 4.08 -0.10
C THR A 29 -8.55 4.72 -0.63
N ASP A 30 -8.82 5.98 -0.32
CA ASP A 30 -10.10 6.61 -0.69
C ASP A 30 -10.12 7.17 -2.12
N GLU A 31 -8.96 7.33 -2.78
CA GLU A 31 -8.89 8.01 -4.10
C GLU A 31 -8.16 7.21 -5.21
N THR A 32 -7.94 5.91 -5.03
CA THR A 32 -7.52 4.95 -6.07
C THR A 32 -6.44 5.45 -7.05
N LYS A 33 -5.20 5.60 -6.56
CA LYS A 33 -4.03 5.33 -7.42
C LYS A 33 -3.79 3.83 -7.36
N ARG A 34 -3.52 3.19 -8.50
CA ARG A 34 -3.28 1.73 -8.53
C ARG A 34 -1.90 1.48 -7.91
N PRO A 35 -1.67 0.36 -7.20
CA PRO A 35 -0.33 -0.05 -6.75
C PRO A 35 0.77 0.07 -7.82
N GLN A 36 0.38 -0.13 -9.08
CA GLN A 36 1.26 0.02 -10.23
C GLN A 36 1.81 1.45 -10.40
N ASP A 37 1.04 2.48 -10.06
CA ASP A 37 1.45 3.88 -10.21
C ASP A 37 2.58 4.24 -9.25
N VAL A 38 2.53 3.71 -8.02
CA VAL A 38 3.63 3.85 -7.06
C VAL A 38 4.88 3.16 -7.59
N ARG A 39 4.76 1.92 -8.06
CA ARG A 39 5.90 1.21 -8.65
C ARG A 39 6.52 1.97 -9.82
N ASN A 40 5.70 2.50 -10.73
CA ASN A 40 6.18 3.28 -11.86
C ASN A 40 6.93 4.54 -11.41
N LYS A 41 6.42 5.24 -10.39
CA LYS A 41 7.11 6.39 -9.78
C LYS A 41 8.42 6.01 -9.10
N VAL A 42 8.46 4.88 -8.38
CA VAL A 42 9.68 4.33 -7.79
C VAL A 42 10.70 4.03 -8.88
N TYR A 43 10.33 3.31 -9.94
CA TYR A 43 11.23 3.02 -11.06
C TYR A 43 11.77 4.29 -11.71
N SER A 44 10.92 5.29 -11.91
CA SER A 44 11.33 6.60 -12.45
C SER A 44 12.34 7.29 -11.54
N HIS A 45 12.12 7.29 -10.23
CA HIS A 45 13.03 7.87 -9.25
C HIS A 45 14.38 7.16 -9.27
N VAL A 46 14.40 5.83 -9.10
CA VAL A 46 15.62 5.01 -9.07
C VAL A 46 16.45 5.21 -10.34
N ARG A 47 15.81 5.24 -11.52
CA ARG A 47 16.52 5.46 -12.80
C ARG A 47 17.14 6.85 -12.91
N LYS A 48 16.49 7.88 -12.35
CA LYS A 48 16.96 9.26 -12.43
C LYS A 48 18.08 9.56 -11.44
N THR A 49 18.04 8.97 -10.24
CA THR A 49 18.92 9.35 -9.14
C THR A 49 19.96 8.29 -8.78
N GLY A 50 19.75 7.03 -9.19
CA GLY A 50 20.54 5.90 -8.70
C GLY A 50 20.34 5.61 -7.21
N HIS A 51 19.32 6.21 -6.58
CA HIS A 51 19.02 6.00 -5.16
C HIS A 51 18.23 4.72 -4.94
N SER A 52 18.39 4.14 -3.76
CA SER A 52 17.56 3.03 -3.30
C SER A 52 16.26 3.56 -2.71
N VAL A 53 15.17 2.85 -2.95
CA VAL A 53 13.84 3.20 -2.44
C VAL A 53 13.29 2.02 -1.66
N HIS A 54 12.83 2.27 -0.44
CA HIS A 54 12.06 1.32 0.34
C HIS A 54 10.59 1.45 -0.01
N LEU A 55 9.91 0.32 -0.24
CA LEU A 55 8.48 0.28 -0.58
C LEU A 55 7.78 -0.66 0.41
N GLU A 56 6.96 -0.09 1.27
CA GLU A 56 6.09 -0.81 2.20
C GLU A 56 4.68 -0.91 1.59
N GLY A 57 4.06 -2.07 1.76
CA GLY A 57 2.68 -2.30 1.37
C GLY A 57 2.03 -3.30 2.30
N GLY A 58 0.73 -3.14 2.54
CA GLY A 58 0.05 -3.96 3.52
C GLY A 58 -1.43 -4.10 3.24
N THR A 59 -1.98 -5.12 3.88
CA THR A 59 -3.34 -5.60 3.65
C THR A 59 -4.18 -5.52 4.90
N SER A 60 -5.48 -5.37 4.74
CA SER A 60 -6.42 -5.40 5.87
C SER A 60 -7.47 -6.51 5.69
N THR A 61 -7.85 -7.11 6.81
CA THR A 61 -8.96 -8.05 6.90
C THR A 61 -9.80 -7.69 8.12
N ASN A 62 -11.08 -7.42 7.90
CA ASN A 62 -12.02 -7.15 8.98
C ASN A 62 -12.73 -8.45 9.37
N TYR A 63 -12.82 -8.70 10.67
CA TYR A 63 -13.57 -9.83 11.24
C TYR A 63 -14.76 -9.30 12.02
N SER A 64 -15.94 -9.89 11.84
CA SER A 64 -17.15 -9.53 12.58
C SER A 64 -17.96 -10.76 12.97
N ILE A 65 -18.73 -10.62 14.06
CA ILE A 65 -19.68 -11.64 14.51
C ILE A 65 -21.02 -11.36 13.83
N ASN A 66 -21.62 -12.39 13.24
CA ASN A 66 -22.97 -12.33 12.71
C ASN A 66 -23.93 -12.26 13.92
N GLN A 67 -24.53 -11.09 14.19
CA GLN A 67 -25.60 -10.96 15.18
C GLN A 67 -26.91 -11.35 14.48
N SER A 68 -27.35 -12.59 14.72
CA SER A 68 -28.69 -13.07 14.35
C SER A 68 -29.71 -12.62 15.38
#